data_AF-A0A131YRY9-F1
#
_entry.id   AF-A0A131YRY9-F1
#
_cell.length_a   1.000
_cell.length_b   1.000
_cell.length_c   1.000
_cell.angle_alpha   90.00
_cell.angle_beta   90.00
_cell.angle_gamma   90.00
#
_symmetry.space_group_name_H-M   'P 1'
#
loop_
_entity.id
_entity.type
_entity.pdbx_description
1 polymer ?
#
loop_
_entity_poly.entity_id
_entity_poly.type
_entity_poly.pdbx_seq_one_letter_code
_entity_poly.pdbx_strand_id
1 'polypeptide(L)'
;MYDEFYQESVDDHRSRKKNANKEGDDEGGDIKDYFEALFKGLERYFHKQFIFVNITVANVTEMENLTKIYNDTKIINGTETLKNIQEFGSSQEKENNTIFYLFTWPDNAKNLNRPFDFITIAGKRIIGVSEAATNETFCSSTTSAALVRHKHGSNNFWSTARATITIFGSDHFFAITKKDRELMNATLTHCPLHSERHFHLLQC
;
A
#
# COMPACT_ATOMS: atom_id res chain seq x y z
N MET A 1 -16.85 -9.73 -13.40
CA MET A 1 -17.56 -8.45 -13.55
C MET A 1 -16.73 -7.45 -12.77
N TYR A 2 -16.02 -6.54 -13.45
CA TYR A 2 -15.23 -5.53 -12.75
C TYR A 2 -16.19 -4.49 -12.15
N ASP A 3 -15.93 -4.06 -10.91
CA ASP A 3 -16.73 -3.08 -10.19
C ASP A 3 -16.73 -1.73 -10.94
N GLU A 4 -17.81 -0.98 -10.86
CA GLU A 4 -18.01 0.36 -11.45
C GLU A 4 -16.85 1.31 -11.10
N PHE A 5 -16.29 1.13 -9.89
CA PHE A 5 -15.11 1.87 -9.44
C PHE A 5 -13.84 1.60 -10.25
N TYR A 6 -13.65 0.37 -10.75
CA TYR A 6 -12.54 0.07 -11.65
C TYR A 6 -12.64 0.92 -12.91
N GLN A 7 -13.85 1.01 -13.46
CA GLN A 7 -14.08 1.76 -14.69
C GLN A 7 -13.91 3.27 -14.48
N GLU A 8 -14.44 3.81 -13.39
CA GLU A 8 -14.23 5.21 -13.01
C GLU A 8 -12.75 5.56 -12.79
N SER A 9 -11.97 4.67 -12.15
CA SER A 9 -10.54 4.90 -11.93
C SER A 9 -9.74 4.89 -13.23
N VAL A 10 -10.12 4.03 -14.17
CA VAL A 10 -9.53 3.96 -15.51
C VAL A 10 -9.90 5.22 -16.30
N ASP A 11 -11.13 5.71 -16.17
CA ASP A 11 -11.63 6.89 -16.88
C ASP A 11 -11.04 8.21 -16.33
N ASP A 12 -10.91 8.38 -15.01
CA ASP A 12 -10.19 9.52 -14.38
C ASP A 12 -8.74 9.57 -14.86
N HIS A 13 -8.05 8.42 -14.89
CA HIS A 13 -6.70 8.38 -15.42
C HIS A 13 -6.62 8.67 -16.92
N ARG A 14 -7.55 8.16 -17.73
CA ARG A 14 -7.59 8.46 -19.16
C ARG A 14 -7.77 9.97 -19.39
N SER A 15 -8.57 10.63 -18.56
CA SER A 15 -8.72 12.08 -18.55
C SER A 15 -7.41 12.78 -18.17
N ARG A 16 -6.75 12.36 -17.09
CA ARG A 16 -5.45 12.91 -16.64
C ARG A 16 -4.33 12.72 -17.66
N LYS A 17 -4.20 11.53 -18.25
CA LYS A 17 -3.21 11.24 -19.31
C LYS A 17 -3.50 12.04 -20.59
N LYS A 18 -4.78 12.24 -20.93
CA LYS A 18 -5.18 13.09 -22.06
C LYS A 18 -4.89 14.58 -21.82
N ASN A 19 -4.89 15.02 -20.57
CA ASN A 19 -4.50 16.38 -20.18
C ASN A 19 -2.98 16.52 -20.11
N ALA A 20 -2.25 15.50 -19.62
CA ALA A 20 -0.79 15.46 -19.61
C ALA A 20 -0.22 15.48 -21.04
N ASN A 21 -0.77 14.70 -21.98
CA ASN A 21 -0.34 14.68 -23.38
C ASN A 21 -0.63 15.98 -24.19
N LYS A 22 -1.21 17.02 -23.57
CA LYS A 22 -1.33 18.36 -24.18
C LYS A 22 -0.19 19.30 -23.82
N GLU A 23 0.62 18.94 -22.82
CA GLU A 23 1.92 19.53 -22.55
C GLU A 23 2.98 18.46 -22.88
N GLY A 24 4.11 18.87 -23.44
CA GLY A 24 5.05 17.97 -24.12
C GLY A 24 5.45 16.72 -23.32
N ASP A 25 5.61 15.61 -24.05
CA ASP A 25 6.11 14.33 -23.55
C ASP A 25 7.41 14.51 -22.74
N ASP A 26 7.32 14.27 -21.44
CA ASP A 26 8.44 13.82 -20.60
C ASP A 26 7.88 12.75 -19.65
N GLU A 27 8.14 11.47 -19.95
CA GLU A 27 7.88 10.33 -19.06
C GLU A 27 8.86 10.36 -17.87
N GLY A 28 8.82 11.44 -17.09
CA GLY A 28 9.74 11.75 -16.00
C GLY A 28 9.12 12.63 -14.92
N GLY A 29 7.87 12.36 -14.53
CA GLY A 29 7.32 12.90 -13.28
C GLY A 29 8.06 12.31 -12.08
N ASP A 30 8.16 13.05 -10.98
CA ASP A 30 8.76 12.56 -9.74
C ASP A 30 8.06 11.25 -9.33
N ILE A 31 8.82 10.19 -9.03
CA ILE A 31 8.27 8.91 -8.55
C ILE A 31 7.37 9.11 -7.33
N LYS A 32 7.64 10.17 -6.55
CA LYS A 32 6.78 10.58 -5.45
C LYS A 32 5.40 11.01 -5.95
N ASP A 33 5.29 11.84 -6.98
CA ASP A 33 4.02 12.29 -7.56
C ASP A 33 3.18 11.10 -8.04
N TYR A 34 3.84 10.08 -8.60
CA TYR A 34 3.18 8.84 -8.98
C TYR A 34 2.52 8.13 -7.79
N PHE A 35 3.27 7.93 -6.71
CA PHE A 35 2.72 7.28 -5.50
C PHE A 35 1.68 8.16 -4.82
N GLU A 36 1.85 9.48 -4.80
CA GLU A 36 0.82 10.40 -4.32
C GLU A 36 -0.49 10.24 -5.10
N ALA A 37 -0.43 10.15 -6.43
CA ALA A 37 -1.59 9.89 -7.26
C ALA A 37 -2.23 8.51 -6.98
N LEU A 38 -1.41 7.45 -6.84
CA LEU A 38 -1.87 6.10 -6.51
C LEU A 38 -2.61 6.08 -5.17
N PHE A 39 -2.02 6.66 -4.12
CA PHE A 39 -2.60 6.70 -2.77
C PHE A 39 -3.78 7.65 -2.69
N LYS A 40 -3.84 8.72 -3.51
CA LYS A 40 -5.05 9.54 -3.62
C LYS A 40 -6.20 8.76 -4.25
N GLY A 41 -5.92 7.89 -5.23
CA GLY A 41 -6.91 6.95 -5.77
C GLY A 41 -7.44 5.99 -4.71
N LEU A 42 -6.53 5.44 -3.90
CA LEU A 42 -6.87 4.57 -2.77
C LEU A 42 -7.71 5.27 -1.71
N GLU A 43 -7.38 6.50 -1.35
CA GLU A 43 -8.15 7.30 -0.40
C GLU A 43 -9.60 7.49 -0.87
N ARG A 44 -9.79 7.87 -2.14
CA ARG A 44 -11.13 8.01 -2.73
C ARG A 44 -11.92 6.70 -2.70
N TYR A 45 -11.25 5.57 -2.96
CA TYR A 45 -11.86 4.25 -2.85
C TYR A 45 -12.39 4.01 -1.44
N PHE A 46 -11.54 4.23 -0.43
CA PHE A 46 -11.89 4.03 0.97
C PHE A 46 -13.03 4.93 1.42
N HIS A 47 -13.05 6.21 1.03
CA HIS A 47 -14.15 7.11 1.37
C HIS A 47 -15.48 6.62 0.80
N LYS A 48 -15.51 6.11 -0.44
CA LYS A 48 -16.71 5.47 -1.03
C LYS A 48 -17.14 4.21 -0.29
N GLN A 49 -16.20 3.52 0.34
CA GLN A 49 -16.47 2.36 1.21
C GLN A 49 -16.78 2.75 2.67
N PHE A 50 -16.95 4.05 2.96
CA PHE A 50 -17.17 4.60 4.31
C PHE A 50 -16.01 4.36 5.27
N ILE A 51 -14.79 4.31 4.76
CA ILE A 51 -13.54 4.26 5.53
C ILE A 51 -12.87 5.64 5.38
N PHE A 52 -13.05 6.52 6.36
CA PHE A 52 -12.63 7.91 6.27
C PHE A 52 -11.22 8.12 6.85
N VAL A 53 -10.20 7.86 6.02
CA VAL A 53 -8.79 8.10 6.36
C VAL A 53 -8.20 9.12 5.40
N ASN A 54 -7.24 9.91 5.86
CA ASN A 54 -6.44 10.78 5.00
C ASN A 54 -5.08 10.12 4.78
N ILE A 55 -4.66 10.00 3.52
CA ILE A 55 -3.41 9.32 3.16
C ILE A 55 -2.43 10.35 2.60
N THR A 56 -1.23 10.41 3.18
CA THR A 56 -0.14 11.28 2.72
C THR A 56 1.11 10.44 2.45
N VAL A 57 1.76 10.66 1.32
CA VAL A 57 3.04 10.00 0.99
C VAL A 57 4.17 10.83 1.60
N ALA A 58 4.76 10.33 2.68
CA ALA A 58 5.81 11.06 3.40
C ALA A 58 7.15 11.07 2.63
N ASN A 59 7.58 9.91 2.14
CA ASN A 59 8.84 9.74 1.41
C ASN A 59 8.73 8.55 0.44
N VAL A 60 9.49 8.61 -0.65
CA VAL A 60 9.66 7.50 -1.60
C VAL A 60 11.16 7.32 -1.82
N THR A 61 11.64 6.08 -1.67
CA THR A 61 13.05 5.76 -1.86
C THR A 61 13.15 4.37 -2.47
N GLU A 62 14.07 4.21 -3.42
CA GLU A 62 14.37 2.92 -4.01
C GLU A 62 15.17 2.05 -3.03
N MET A 63 14.75 0.80 -2.86
CA MET A 63 15.37 -0.15 -1.94
C MET A 63 15.46 -1.54 -2.57
N GLU A 64 16.67 -2.04 -2.74
CA GLU A 64 16.91 -3.37 -3.33
C GLU A 64 17.12 -4.47 -2.29
N ASN A 65 17.45 -4.11 -1.05
CA ASN A 65 17.95 -5.04 -0.02
C ASN A 65 16.87 -5.63 0.90
N LEU A 66 15.60 -5.19 0.79
CA LEU A 66 14.52 -5.69 1.65
C LEU A 66 13.89 -6.99 1.11
N THR A 67 13.96 -7.20 -0.20
CA THR A 67 13.34 -8.36 -0.86
C THR A 67 14.13 -9.64 -0.57
N LYS A 68 13.46 -10.67 -0.08
CA LYS A 68 14.00 -12.03 0.06
C LYS A 68 13.40 -12.95 -0.98
N ILE A 69 14.24 -13.79 -1.56
CA ILE A 69 13.88 -14.71 -2.62
C ILE A 69 14.23 -16.11 -2.13
N TYR A 70 13.37 -17.10 -2.38
CA TYR A 70 13.75 -18.49 -2.17
C TYR A 70 14.88 -18.86 -3.13
N ASN A 71 16.02 -19.27 -2.57
CA ASN A 71 17.26 -19.54 -3.30
C ASN A 71 17.06 -20.45 -4.53
N ASP A 72 16.13 -21.40 -4.47
CA ASP A 72 15.97 -22.44 -5.49
C ASP A 72 14.89 -22.15 -6.53
N THR A 73 13.97 -21.21 -6.25
CA THR A 73 12.77 -21.03 -7.07
C THR A 73 12.62 -19.63 -7.64
N LYS A 74 13.50 -18.69 -7.31
CA LYS A 74 13.37 -17.29 -7.73
C LYS A 74 12.02 -16.69 -7.30
N ILE A 75 11.30 -17.25 -6.35
CA ILE A 75 10.01 -16.71 -5.89
C ILE A 75 10.26 -15.75 -4.73
N ILE A 76 9.55 -14.61 -4.69
CA ILE A 76 9.64 -13.68 -3.57
C ILE A 76 9.05 -14.35 -2.33
N ASN A 77 9.89 -14.51 -1.29
CA ASN A 77 9.46 -14.94 0.02
C ASN A 77 8.77 -13.76 0.71
N GLY A 78 7.45 -13.69 0.56
CA GLY A 78 6.64 -12.60 1.10
C GLY A 78 6.70 -12.51 2.62
N THR A 79 6.90 -13.64 3.31
CA THR A 79 6.97 -13.67 4.78
C THR A 79 8.26 -13.03 5.28
N GLU A 80 9.41 -13.47 4.76
CA GLU A 80 10.71 -12.90 5.14
C GLU A 80 10.86 -11.46 4.64
N THR A 81 10.35 -11.16 3.45
CA THR A 81 10.37 -9.79 2.91
C THR A 81 9.53 -8.86 3.78
N LEU A 82 8.32 -9.26 4.17
CA LEU A 82 7.47 -8.47 5.07
C LEU A 82 8.15 -8.23 6.42
N LYS A 83 8.83 -9.24 6.97
CA LYS A 83 9.64 -9.09 8.19
C LYS A 83 10.74 -8.03 8.02
N ASN A 84 11.48 -8.04 6.91
CA ASN A 84 12.51 -7.03 6.66
C ASN A 84 11.92 -5.62 6.54
N ILE A 85 10.74 -5.47 5.94
CA ILE A 85 10.05 -4.17 5.85
C ILE A 85 9.67 -3.69 7.25
N GLN A 86 9.16 -4.58 8.12
CA GLN A 86 8.86 -4.25 9.51
C GLN A 86 10.11 -3.86 10.31
N GLU A 87 11.21 -4.61 10.16
CA GLU A 87 12.48 -4.31 10.83
C GLU A 87 13.04 -2.96 10.36
N PHE A 88 13.00 -2.70 9.04
CA PHE A 88 13.35 -1.42 8.48
C PHE A 88 12.48 -0.31 9.07
N GLY A 89 11.15 -0.42 8.99
CA GLY A 89 10.24 0.62 9.47
C GLY A 89 10.37 0.90 10.97
N SER A 90 10.61 -0.12 11.78
CA SER A 90 10.85 0.03 13.23
C SER A 90 12.10 0.86 13.53
N SER A 91 13.06 0.91 12.61
CA SER A 91 14.29 1.73 12.75
C SER A 91 14.11 3.20 12.34
N GLN A 92 12.99 3.59 11.73
CA GLN A 92 12.84 4.90 11.07
C GLN A 92 12.29 6.01 11.98
N GLU A 93 12.14 5.78 13.29
CA GLU A 93 11.60 6.74 14.27
C GLU A 93 10.34 7.46 13.76
N LYS A 94 9.39 6.70 13.20
CA LYS A 94 8.10 7.22 12.68
C LYS A 94 6.96 6.97 13.67
N GLU A 95 5.95 7.81 13.57
CA GLU A 95 4.69 7.63 14.31
C GLU A 95 4.00 6.32 13.91
N ASN A 96 3.24 5.75 14.84
CA ASN A 96 2.54 4.48 14.66
C ASN A 96 1.39 4.52 13.63
N ASN A 97 1.01 5.71 13.16
CA ASN A 97 0.09 5.95 12.05
C ASN A 97 0.80 5.88 10.67
N THR A 98 2.05 5.42 10.62
CA THR A 98 2.83 5.27 9.38
C THR A 98 2.83 3.81 8.91
N ILE A 99 2.62 3.62 7.60
CA ILE A 99 2.72 2.31 6.94
C ILE A 99 3.92 2.32 5.99
N PHE A 100 4.76 1.28 6.07
CA PHE A 100 5.89 1.09 5.17
C PHE A 100 5.50 0.15 4.02
N TYR A 101 5.50 0.67 2.80
CA TYR A 101 5.23 -0.11 1.59
C TYR A 101 6.52 -0.41 0.84
N LEU A 102 6.70 -1.66 0.44
CA LEU A 102 7.66 -2.06 -0.58
C LEU A 102 6.89 -2.43 -1.84
N PHE A 103 7.02 -1.61 -2.88
CA PHE A 103 6.47 -1.91 -4.19
C PHE A 103 7.49 -2.67 -5.03
N THR A 104 7.04 -3.75 -5.67
CA THR A 104 7.88 -4.57 -6.54
C THR A 104 7.21 -4.79 -7.88
N TRP A 105 8.01 -4.80 -8.94
CA TRP A 105 7.57 -5.22 -10.26
C TRP A 105 8.74 -5.86 -11.00
N PRO A 106 8.93 -7.18 -10.90
CA PRO A 106 10.02 -7.85 -11.59
C PRO A 106 9.88 -7.67 -13.10
N ASP A 107 10.91 -7.09 -13.71
CA ASP A 107 10.86 -6.63 -15.10
C ASP A 107 10.61 -7.80 -16.06
N ASN A 108 9.68 -7.62 -17.02
CA ASN A 108 9.18 -8.70 -17.88
C ASN A 108 10.01 -8.93 -19.15
N ALA A 109 10.97 -8.05 -19.43
CA ALA A 109 11.78 -8.11 -20.63
C ALA A 109 13.17 -8.70 -20.33
N LYS A 110 13.43 -9.92 -20.82
CA LYS A 110 14.77 -10.48 -21.12
C LYS A 110 15.67 -10.98 -19.97
N ASN A 111 15.30 -10.89 -18.69
CA ASN A 111 16.15 -11.39 -17.59
C ASN A 111 15.77 -12.81 -17.13
N LEU A 112 16.60 -13.83 -17.47
CA LEU A 112 16.43 -15.23 -17.07
C LEU A 112 16.71 -15.49 -15.57
N ASN A 113 17.38 -14.56 -14.88
CA ASN A 113 17.71 -14.66 -13.46
C ASN A 113 16.73 -13.96 -12.53
N ARG A 114 15.64 -13.42 -13.07
CA ARG A 114 14.68 -12.62 -12.31
C ARG A 114 13.85 -13.44 -11.31
N PRO A 115 13.41 -12.81 -10.22
CA PRO A 115 12.36 -13.36 -9.41
C PRO A 115 11.05 -13.50 -10.18
N PHE A 116 10.34 -14.62 -10.00
CA PHE A 116 8.99 -14.80 -10.48
C PHE A 116 8.04 -13.82 -9.79
N ASP A 117 6.99 -13.50 -10.52
CA ASP A 117 5.98 -12.50 -10.16
C ASP A 117 4.98 -13.01 -9.10
N PHE A 118 5.43 -13.92 -8.25
CA PHE A 118 4.64 -14.59 -7.23
C PHE A 118 5.16 -14.20 -5.85
N ILE A 119 4.26 -13.68 -5.01
CA ILE A 119 4.49 -13.53 -3.58
C ILE A 119 3.86 -14.74 -2.90
N THR A 120 4.63 -15.37 -2.01
CA THR A 120 4.13 -16.47 -1.17
C THR A 120 4.22 -16.10 0.31
N ILE A 121 3.13 -16.35 1.03
CA ILE A 121 3.02 -16.13 2.48
C ILE A 121 2.98 -17.50 3.17
N ALA A 122 3.64 -17.66 4.32
CA ALA A 122 3.65 -18.91 5.07
C ALA A 122 2.22 -19.31 5.54
N GLY A 123 1.95 -20.61 5.61
CA GLY A 123 0.67 -21.17 6.10
C GLY A 123 -0.20 -21.81 5.01
N LYS A 124 -0.13 -21.31 3.76
CA LYS A 124 -0.64 -21.99 2.55
C LYS A 124 0.23 -21.53 1.38
N ARG A 125 0.79 -22.44 0.59
CA ARG A 125 1.48 -22.11 -0.68
C ARG A 125 0.46 -21.59 -1.70
N ILE A 126 -0.11 -20.42 -1.46
CA ILE A 126 -0.95 -19.72 -2.43
C ILE A 126 0.04 -19.04 -3.37
N ILE A 127 0.26 -19.68 -4.52
CA ILE A 127 1.01 -19.08 -5.61
C ILE A 127 0.12 -17.98 -6.22
N GLY A 128 0.67 -16.79 -6.44
CA GLY A 128 -0.05 -15.71 -7.13
C GLY A 128 -0.79 -14.72 -6.23
N VAL A 129 -0.40 -14.56 -4.96
CA VAL A 129 -0.85 -13.40 -4.19
C VAL A 129 -0.13 -12.15 -4.71
N SER A 130 -0.85 -11.05 -4.90
CA SER A 130 -0.28 -9.79 -5.36
C SER A 130 0.24 -8.89 -4.24
N GLU A 131 0.10 -9.33 -2.98
CA GLU A 131 0.48 -8.55 -1.82
C GLU A 131 0.72 -9.45 -0.59
N ALA A 132 1.49 -8.94 0.38
CA ALA A 132 1.56 -9.45 1.74
C ALA A 132 1.55 -8.25 2.69
N ALA A 133 0.85 -8.34 3.81
CA ALA A 133 0.70 -7.22 4.74
C ALA A 133 0.60 -7.71 6.17
N THR A 134 0.98 -6.84 7.11
CA THR A 134 0.75 -7.06 8.54
C THR A 134 -0.74 -6.89 8.84
N ASN A 135 -1.30 -7.65 9.77
CA ASN A 135 -2.73 -7.61 10.10
C ASN A 135 -2.98 -6.83 11.40
N GLU A 136 -3.98 -5.94 11.42
CA GLU A 136 -4.39 -5.19 12.63
C GLU A 136 -3.23 -4.42 13.29
N THR A 137 -2.36 -3.81 12.49
CA THR A 137 -1.12 -3.17 12.99
C THR A 137 -1.14 -1.66 12.95
N PHE A 138 -2.11 -1.05 12.27
CA PHE A 138 -2.18 0.40 12.17
C PHE A 138 -2.39 1.05 13.53
N CYS A 139 -1.60 2.08 13.84
CA CYS A 139 -1.60 2.76 15.13
C CYS A 139 -1.31 1.87 16.35
N SER A 140 -0.72 0.69 16.15
CA SER A 140 -0.27 -0.20 17.21
C SER A 140 1.21 0.02 17.55
N SER A 141 1.74 -0.72 18.52
CA SER A 141 3.20 -0.78 18.77
C SER A 141 3.97 -1.57 17.71
N THR A 142 3.26 -2.31 16.84
CA THR A 142 3.85 -3.09 15.76
C THR A 142 3.91 -2.26 14.49
N THR A 143 5.09 -2.19 13.88
CA THR A 143 5.29 -1.51 12.59
C THR A 143 4.37 -2.10 11.52
N SER A 144 3.54 -1.22 10.94
CA SER A 144 2.67 -1.55 9.81
C SER A 144 3.49 -1.65 8.53
N ALA A 145 3.40 -2.78 7.84
CA ALA A 145 4.18 -3.06 6.64
C ALA A 145 3.35 -3.76 5.56
N ALA A 146 3.69 -3.47 4.30
CA ALA A 146 3.11 -4.11 3.13
C ALA A 146 4.16 -4.34 2.04
N LEU A 147 4.16 -5.54 1.46
CA LEU A 147 4.79 -5.86 0.18
C LEU A 147 3.70 -5.88 -0.88
N VAL A 148 3.84 -5.09 -1.94
CA VAL A 148 2.83 -4.98 -3.00
C VAL A 148 3.47 -5.18 -4.36
N ARG A 149 2.88 -6.05 -5.17
CA ARG A 149 3.23 -6.19 -6.59
C ARG A 149 2.50 -5.12 -7.39
N HIS A 150 3.23 -4.18 -7.97
CA HIS A 150 2.64 -3.03 -8.65
C HIS A 150 3.49 -2.49 -9.78
N LYS A 151 2.94 -2.45 -10.99
CA LYS A 151 3.64 -1.93 -12.16
C LYS A 151 3.62 -0.41 -12.14
N HIS A 152 4.80 0.22 -12.20
CA HIS A 152 4.88 1.66 -12.40
C HIS A 152 4.08 2.12 -13.64
N GLY A 153 3.37 3.23 -13.52
CA GLY A 153 2.44 3.72 -14.54
C GLY A 153 1.10 2.97 -14.62
N SER A 154 0.88 1.92 -13.81
CA SER A 154 -0.42 1.29 -13.65
C SER A 154 -1.28 2.04 -12.64
N ASN A 155 -2.60 2.09 -12.90
CA ASN A 155 -3.59 2.63 -11.96
C ASN A 155 -4.25 1.55 -11.11
N ASN A 156 -3.77 0.31 -11.23
CA ASN A 156 -4.30 -0.78 -10.44
C ASN A 156 -3.84 -0.64 -8.98
N PHE A 157 -4.66 -0.01 -8.14
CA PHE A 157 -4.42 0.10 -6.70
C PHE A 157 -5.01 -1.08 -5.91
N TRP A 158 -5.57 -2.12 -6.55
CA TRP A 158 -6.32 -3.17 -5.84
C TRP A 158 -5.46 -3.96 -4.84
N SER A 159 -4.24 -4.31 -5.22
CA SER A 159 -3.29 -4.99 -4.34
C SER A 159 -2.88 -4.08 -3.18
N THR A 160 -2.68 -2.79 -3.45
CA THR A 160 -2.44 -1.76 -2.41
C THR A 160 -3.64 -1.64 -1.47
N ALA A 161 -4.86 -1.61 -2.01
CA ALA A 161 -6.09 -1.52 -1.24
C ALA A 161 -6.24 -2.72 -0.33
N ARG A 162 -6.08 -3.93 -0.88
CA ARG A 162 -6.14 -5.19 -0.13
C ARG A 162 -5.11 -5.23 1.00
N ALA A 163 -3.85 -4.86 0.71
CA ALA A 163 -2.82 -4.78 1.75
C ALA A 163 -3.19 -3.81 2.88
N THR A 164 -3.71 -2.64 2.50
CA THR A 164 -4.02 -1.56 3.46
C THR A 164 -5.21 -1.89 4.35
N ILE A 165 -6.28 -2.49 3.80
CA ILE A 165 -7.40 -2.91 4.64
C ILE A 165 -7.03 -4.07 5.58
N THR A 166 -6.08 -4.94 5.19
CA THR A 166 -5.55 -5.98 6.08
C THR A 166 -4.77 -5.33 7.22
N ILE A 167 -3.98 -4.30 6.94
CA ILE A 167 -3.32 -3.51 8.00
C ILE A 167 -4.32 -2.86 8.95
N PHE A 168 -5.48 -2.43 8.45
CA PHE A 168 -6.58 -1.95 9.28
C PHE A 168 -7.32 -3.07 10.02
N GLY A 169 -7.20 -4.33 9.61
CA GLY A 169 -7.81 -5.48 10.31
C GLY A 169 -8.93 -6.19 9.57
N SER A 170 -9.09 -5.95 8.27
CA SER A 170 -10.05 -6.68 7.44
C SER A 170 -9.38 -7.88 6.77
N ASP A 171 -9.99 -9.06 6.94
CA ASP A 171 -9.65 -10.27 6.17
C ASP A 171 -10.33 -10.28 4.78
N HIS A 172 -11.37 -9.45 4.59
CA HIS A 172 -12.17 -9.41 3.37
C HIS A 172 -11.93 -8.13 2.57
N PHE A 173 -11.61 -8.31 1.28
CA PHE A 173 -11.34 -7.21 0.38
C PHE A 173 -12.55 -6.77 -0.46
N PHE A 174 -13.19 -7.69 -1.16
CA PHE A 174 -14.30 -7.36 -2.05
C PHE A 174 -15.61 -7.05 -1.33
N ALA A 175 -15.83 -7.66 -0.17
CA ALA A 175 -17.06 -7.52 0.60
C ALA A 175 -16.70 -7.31 2.06
N ILE A 176 -16.40 -6.05 2.41
CA ILE A 176 -16.08 -5.66 3.79
C ILE A 176 -17.33 -5.89 4.64
N THR A 177 -17.28 -6.92 5.47
CA THR A 177 -18.41 -7.34 6.30
C THR A 177 -18.58 -6.39 7.49
N LYS A 178 -19.72 -6.50 8.19
CA LYS A 178 -19.92 -5.75 9.44
C LYS A 178 -18.81 -6.05 10.46
N LYS A 179 -18.38 -7.32 10.58
CA LYS A 179 -17.30 -7.73 11.47
C LYS A 179 -15.97 -7.08 11.09
N ASP A 180 -15.63 -7.03 9.80
CA ASP A 180 -14.42 -6.36 9.35
C ASP A 180 -14.46 -4.86 9.67
N ARG A 181 -15.63 -4.21 9.55
CA ARG A 181 -15.79 -2.79 9.93
C ARG A 181 -15.58 -2.57 11.43
N GLU A 182 -16.07 -3.48 12.27
CA GLU A 182 -15.85 -3.44 13.72
C GLU A 182 -14.36 -3.59 14.06
N LEU A 183 -13.66 -4.54 13.42
CA LEU A 183 -12.21 -4.73 13.57
C LEU A 183 -11.41 -3.52 13.08
N MET A 184 -11.72 -3.01 11.89
CA MET A 184 -11.07 -1.81 11.37
C MET A 184 -11.27 -0.60 12.27
N ASN A 185 -12.48 -0.39 12.77
CA ASN A 185 -12.75 0.69 13.71
C ASN A 185 -11.94 0.50 15.01
N ALA A 186 -11.88 -0.71 15.56
CA ALA A 186 -11.09 -1.00 16.75
C ALA A 186 -9.60 -0.68 16.52
N THR A 187 -9.04 -1.08 15.38
CA THR A 187 -7.66 -0.74 15.00
C THR A 187 -7.45 0.78 14.91
N LEU A 188 -8.35 1.48 14.20
CA LEU A 188 -8.26 2.93 14.01
C LEU A 188 -8.43 3.74 15.31
N THR A 189 -9.11 3.19 16.32
CA THR A 189 -9.25 3.85 17.63
C THR A 189 -7.94 3.97 18.40
N HIS A 190 -6.92 3.17 18.06
CA HIS A 190 -5.58 3.29 18.65
C HIS A 190 -4.80 4.49 18.11
N CYS A 191 -5.27 5.12 17.04
CA CYS A 191 -4.58 6.27 16.48
C CYS A 191 -4.61 7.43 17.46
N PRO A 192 -3.47 8.14 17.63
CA PRO A 192 -3.49 9.38 18.36
C PRO A 192 -4.52 10.29 17.67
N LEU A 193 -5.48 10.80 18.44
CA LEU A 193 -6.30 11.91 17.96
C LEU A 193 -5.32 12.98 17.49
N HIS A 194 -5.54 13.51 16.29
CA HIS A 194 -4.74 14.60 15.76
C HIS A 194 -4.80 15.71 16.81
N SER A 195 -3.79 15.78 17.68
CA SER A 195 -3.56 16.95 18.51
C SER A 195 -3.34 18.02 17.47
N GLU A 196 -4.34 18.89 17.29
CA GLU A 196 -4.02 20.27 16.97
C GLU A 196 -2.87 20.63 17.90
N ARG A 197 -1.71 20.92 17.31
CA ARG A 197 -0.53 21.33 18.04
C ARG A 197 -0.98 22.38 19.05
N HIS A 198 -0.84 22.08 20.34
CA HIS A 198 -0.68 23.08 21.40
C HIS A 198 -1.38 24.42 21.13
N PHE A 199 -2.71 24.50 21.26
CA PHE A 199 -3.27 25.73 21.80
C PHE A 199 -2.90 25.74 23.28
N HIS A 200 -1.74 26.34 23.59
CA HIS A 200 -1.52 26.96 24.88
C HIS A 200 -2.57 28.07 25.01
N LEU A 201 -3.78 27.70 25.43
CA LEU A 201 -4.64 28.60 26.17
C LEU A 201 -3.96 28.78 27.53
N LEU A 202 -3.05 29.74 27.59
CA LEU A 202 -2.79 30.46 28.82
C LEU A 202 -4.11 31.17 29.17
N GLN A 203 -4.88 30.55 30.06
CA GLN A 203 -5.74 31.30 30.96
C GLN A 203 -4.85 31.91 32.03
N CYS A 204 -4.62 33.21 31.90
CA CYS A 204 -4.58 34.23 32.95
C CYS A 204 -4.92 35.56 32.28
#